data_AF-A0A7V8T0I6-F1
#
_entry.id   AF-A0A7V8T0I6-F1
#
_cell.length_a   1.000
_cell.length_b   1.000
_cell.length_c   1.000
_cell.angle_alpha   90.00
_cell.angle_beta   90.00
_cell.angle_gamma   90.00
#
_symmetry.space_group_name_H-M   'P 1'
#
loop_
_entity.id
_entity.type
_entity.pdbx_description
1 polymer ?
#
loop_
_entity_poly.entity_id
_entity_poly.type
_entity_poly.pdbx_seq_one_letter_code
_entity_poly.pdbx_strand_id
1 'polypeptide(L)'
;MRHCPNHLSSHGSRTSRRLRSLLAVGTVVFLGYRAPLARAQERSSDDLRRLNQSVDTLVKRVSPSVVQILVSGYGPLEETDHGNANSIVGRQRAIGSGFVIDETGYIVTNAHVVRGAERLQVVLPNPDVENSLEAALSTRTRVVPAQIVGVSRELDLAVVKVDAGKLP
;
A
#
# COMPACT_ATOMS: atom_id res chain seq x y z
N MET A 1 -2.28 -87.04 -4.18
CA MET A 1 -3.26 -85.93 -4.17
C MET A 1 -2.62 -84.74 -4.85
N ARG A 2 -3.26 -84.23 -5.91
CA ARG A 2 -3.06 -82.93 -6.62
C ARG A 2 -1.67 -82.78 -7.29
N HIS A 3 -1.48 -82.44 -8.57
CA HIS A 3 -2.28 -81.72 -9.55
C HIS A 3 -1.76 -82.07 -10.96
N CYS A 4 -2.67 -82.26 -11.92
CA CYS A 4 -2.47 -81.88 -13.34
C CYS A 4 -3.22 -80.54 -13.55
N PRO A 5 -3.23 -79.86 -14.73
CA PRO A 5 -2.76 -80.34 -16.05
C PRO A 5 -2.18 -79.26 -17.05
N ASN A 6 -1.80 -79.74 -18.25
CA ASN A 6 -2.12 -79.19 -19.60
C ASN A 6 -1.50 -77.85 -20.09
N HIS A 7 -1.25 -77.56 -21.38
CA HIS A 7 -1.26 -78.25 -22.70
C HIS A 7 -0.90 -77.19 -23.79
N LEU A 8 -0.30 -77.58 -24.93
CA LEU A 8 -0.39 -76.98 -26.30
C LEU A 8 0.00 -75.49 -26.51
N SER A 9 0.29 -74.95 -27.70
CA SER A 9 0.87 -75.36 -28.99
C SER A 9 0.79 -74.14 -29.93
N SER A 10 1.81 -73.98 -30.77
CA SER A 10 1.83 -73.50 -32.17
C SER A 10 1.23 -72.15 -32.62
N HIS A 11 2.05 -71.45 -33.42
CA HIS A 11 1.76 -70.81 -34.73
C HIS A 11 0.66 -69.73 -34.81
N GLY A 12 0.78 -68.64 -35.55
CA GLY A 12 1.71 -68.26 -36.60
C GLY A 12 1.02 -67.24 -37.52
N SER A 13 1.66 -66.07 -37.68
CA SER A 13 1.66 -65.22 -38.89
C SER A 13 0.42 -64.41 -39.34
N ARG A 14 0.74 -63.12 -39.58
CA ARG A 14 0.47 -62.29 -40.78
C ARG A 14 -0.80 -61.43 -40.89
N THR A 15 -0.56 -60.30 -41.57
CA THR A 15 -1.48 -59.26 -42.13
C THR A 15 -1.94 -58.19 -41.12
N SER A 16 -1.95 -56.88 -41.37
CA SER A 16 -1.75 -56.06 -42.58
C SER A 16 -1.33 -54.62 -42.17
N ARG A 17 -0.19 -54.15 -42.69
CA ARG A 17 0.26 -52.74 -42.64
C ARG A 17 -0.33 -52.03 -43.86
N ARG A 18 -1.40 -51.22 -43.78
CA ARG A 18 -1.72 -50.09 -44.69
C ARG A 18 -2.89 -49.21 -44.18
N LEU A 19 -2.80 -48.71 -42.94
CA LEU A 19 -3.79 -47.73 -42.42
C LEU A 19 -3.19 -46.71 -41.44
N ARG A 20 -1.94 -46.28 -41.64
CA ARG A 20 -1.24 -45.38 -40.70
C ARG A 20 -0.80 -44.04 -41.27
N SER A 21 -0.96 -43.78 -42.56
CA SER A 21 -0.38 -42.59 -43.20
C SER A 21 -1.29 -41.36 -43.29
N LEU A 22 -2.62 -41.48 -43.13
CA LEU A 22 -3.53 -40.33 -43.24
C LEU A 22 -3.83 -39.62 -41.90
N LEU A 23 -3.58 -40.29 -40.76
CA LEU A 23 -3.80 -39.72 -39.43
C LEU A 23 -2.65 -38.81 -38.94
N ALA A 24 -1.48 -38.90 -39.58
CA ALA A 24 -0.28 -38.16 -39.17
C ALA A 24 -0.23 -36.71 -39.70
N VAL A 25 -0.95 -36.39 -40.77
CA VAL A 25 -0.92 -35.02 -41.36
C VAL A 25 -1.92 -34.09 -40.68
N GLY A 26 -3.11 -34.59 -40.32
CA GLY A 26 -4.12 -33.79 -39.61
C GLY A 26 -3.72 -33.41 -38.18
N THR A 27 -2.94 -34.25 -37.50
CA THR A 27 -2.47 -33.99 -36.12
C THR A 27 -1.33 -32.97 -36.06
N VAL A 28 -0.45 -32.92 -37.06
CA VAL A 28 0.65 -31.92 -37.11
C VAL A 28 0.11 -30.52 -37.40
N VAL A 29 -0.92 -30.39 -38.23
CA VAL A 29 -1.55 -29.09 -38.53
C VAL A 29 -2.35 -28.58 -37.32
N PHE A 30 -3.02 -29.44 -36.55
CA PHE A 30 -3.76 -29.01 -35.35
C PHE A 30 -2.84 -28.63 -34.18
N LEU A 31 -1.64 -29.21 -34.09
CA LEU A 31 -0.65 -28.89 -33.06
C LEU A 31 0.17 -27.63 -33.36
N GLY A 32 0.21 -27.18 -34.62
CA GLY A 32 0.96 -26.00 -35.07
C GLY A 32 0.29 -24.64 -34.80
N TYR A 33 -1.00 -24.62 -34.44
CA TYR A 33 -1.79 -23.39 -34.22
C TYR A 33 -2.02 -23.04 -32.73
N ARG A 34 -1.21 -23.54 -31.79
CA ARG A 34 -1.20 -22.97 -30.43
C ARG A 34 -0.35 -21.69 -30.40
N ALA A 35 -0.97 -20.60 -30.86
CA ALA A 35 -0.47 -19.24 -30.82
C ALA A 35 0.03 -18.82 -29.41
N PRO A 36 0.92 -17.81 -29.32
CA PRO A 36 1.65 -17.40 -28.12
C PRO A 36 0.82 -16.55 -27.14
N LEU A 37 -0.46 -16.86 -26.97
CA LEU A 37 -1.39 -16.07 -26.14
C LEU A 37 -1.02 -16.07 -24.65
N ALA A 38 -0.27 -17.06 -24.17
CA ALA A 38 0.20 -17.10 -22.78
C ALA A 38 1.20 -15.98 -22.43
N ARG A 39 2.06 -15.55 -23.37
CA ARG A 39 3.12 -14.56 -23.09
C ARG A 39 2.61 -13.13 -22.95
N ALA A 40 1.46 -12.80 -23.54
CA ALA A 40 0.89 -11.45 -23.44
C ALA A 40 0.31 -11.18 -22.04
N GLN A 41 -0.26 -12.20 -21.39
CA GLN A 41 -0.85 -12.08 -20.06
C GLN A 41 0.18 -12.14 -18.92
N GLU A 42 1.33 -12.80 -19.12
CA GLU A 42 2.43 -12.80 -18.14
C GLU A 42 3.09 -11.41 -18.01
N ARG A 43 3.33 -10.71 -19.14
CA ARG A 43 3.94 -9.36 -19.14
C ARG A 43 3.16 -8.35 -18.30
N SER A 44 1.85 -8.27 -18.47
CA SER A 44 1.03 -7.30 -17.72
C SER A 44 1.03 -7.58 -16.22
N SER A 45 1.04 -8.86 -15.81
CA SER A 45 1.13 -9.25 -14.40
C SER A 45 2.50 -8.90 -13.78
N ASP A 46 3.58 -8.99 -14.56
CA ASP A 46 4.93 -8.63 -14.12
C ASP A 46 5.12 -7.12 -14.01
N ASP A 47 4.55 -6.34 -14.94
CA ASP A 47 4.60 -4.87 -14.89
C ASP A 47 3.85 -4.32 -13.66
N LEU A 48 2.67 -4.88 -13.35
CA LEU A 48 1.92 -4.53 -12.14
C LEU A 48 2.67 -4.93 -10.86
N ARG A 49 3.33 -6.10 -10.85
CA ARG A 49 4.17 -6.51 -9.71
C ARG A 49 5.34 -5.55 -9.49
N ARG A 50 6.01 -5.12 -10.57
CA ARG A 50 7.12 -4.15 -10.51
C ARG A 50 6.67 -2.79 -10.02
N LEU A 51 5.53 -2.29 -10.51
CA LEU A 51 4.95 -1.04 -10.04
C LEU A 51 4.57 -1.13 -8.56
N ASN A 52 3.95 -2.23 -8.13
CA ASN A 52 3.60 -2.42 -6.74
C ASN A 52 4.84 -2.43 -5.83
N GLN A 53 5.91 -3.09 -6.25
CA GLN A 53 7.19 -3.08 -5.52
C GLN A 53 7.83 -1.70 -5.45
N SER A 54 7.75 -0.89 -6.51
CA SER A 54 8.30 0.46 -6.50
C SER A 54 7.50 1.40 -5.58
N VAL A 55 6.16 1.29 -5.60
CA VAL A 55 5.29 2.03 -4.67
C VAL A 55 5.55 1.62 -3.23
N ASP A 56 5.63 0.31 -2.94
CA ASP A 56 5.94 -0.20 -1.60
C ASP A 56 7.29 0.33 -1.07
N THR A 57 8.31 0.33 -1.92
CA THR A 57 9.64 0.86 -1.57
C THR A 57 9.60 2.36 -1.28
N LEU A 58 8.87 3.13 -2.08
CA LEU A 58 8.70 4.57 -1.86
C LEU A 58 7.94 4.86 -0.58
N VAL A 59 6.84 4.15 -0.32
CA VAL A 59 6.05 4.30 0.89
C VAL A 59 6.87 3.98 2.13
N LYS A 60 7.63 2.87 2.14
CA LYS A 60 8.53 2.52 3.26
C LYS A 60 9.56 3.59 3.55
N ARG A 61 10.06 4.27 2.52
CA ARG A 61 11.08 5.32 2.67
C ARG A 61 10.48 6.64 3.15
N VAL A 62 9.26 6.98 2.71
CA VAL A 62 8.68 8.32 2.92
C VAL A 62 7.69 8.35 4.08
N SER A 63 7.03 7.24 4.41
CA SER A 63 6.02 7.21 5.48
C SER A 63 6.54 7.66 6.86
N PRO A 64 7.80 7.42 7.26
CA PRO A 64 8.30 7.93 8.54
C PRO A 64 8.39 9.47 8.60
N SER A 65 8.48 10.15 7.45
CA SER A 65 8.56 11.62 7.38
C SER A 65 7.19 12.30 7.43
N VAL A 66 6.09 11.54 7.29
CA VAL A 66 4.72 12.09 7.33
C VAL A 66 4.17 11.97 8.74
N VAL A 67 3.73 13.10 9.29
CA VAL A 67 3.20 13.17 10.66
C VAL A 67 1.76 13.66 10.65
N GLN A 68 1.01 13.27 11.68
CA GLN A 68 -0.34 13.81 11.90
C GLN A 68 -0.28 14.99 12.88
N ILE A 69 -1.03 16.04 12.58
CA ILE A 69 -1.12 17.26 13.36
C ILE A 69 -2.50 17.31 14.00
N LEU A 70 -2.51 17.50 15.31
CA LEU A 70 -3.71 17.63 16.13
C LEU A 70 -3.74 19.05 16.68
N VAL A 71 -4.80 19.76 16.35
CA VAL A 71 -5.01 21.14 16.77
C VAL A 71 -6.26 21.21 17.61
N SER A 72 -6.17 21.89 18.74
CA SER A 72 -7.34 22.30 19.52
C SER A 72 -7.25 23.79 19.78
N GLY A 73 -8.35 24.49 19.56
CA GLY A 73 -8.37 25.94 19.62
C GLY A 73 -9.80 26.47 19.70
N TYR A 74 -9.97 27.76 19.41
CA TYR A 74 -11.27 28.42 19.39
C TYR A 74 -11.59 28.90 17.97
N GLY A 75 -12.82 28.66 17.52
CA GLY A 75 -13.29 29.10 16.21
C GLY A 75 -14.81 29.25 16.14
N PRO A 76 -15.33 29.82 15.04
CA PRO A 76 -16.76 29.98 14.82
C PRO A 76 -17.44 28.62 14.76
N LEU A 77 -18.30 28.29 15.73
CA LEU A 77 -19.13 27.10 15.61
C LEU A 77 -20.13 27.34 14.47
N GLU A 78 -19.99 26.59 13.37
CA GLU A 78 -21.07 26.46 12.39
C GLU A 78 -22.14 25.57 13.02
N GLU A 79 -23.06 26.19 13.73
CA GLU A 79 -24.29 25.54 14.17
C GLU A 79 -25.18 25.40 12.93
N THR A 80 -25.44 24.16 12.50
CA THR A 80 -26.22 23.80 11.29
C THR A 80 -27.70 24.22 11.37
N ASP A 81 -28.07 25.19 12.21
CA ASP A 81 -29.46 25.62 12.39
C ASP A 81 -29.68 27.04 11.88
N HIS A 82 -30.59 27.14 10.93
CA HIS A 82 -30.90 28.33 10.16
C HIS A 82 -31.25 29.54 11.06
N GLY A 83 -30.57 30.67 10.85
CA GLY A 83 -31.18 32.00 11.01
C GLY A 83 -30.72 32.90 12.16
N ASN A 84 -29.73 32.53 12.99
CA ASN A 84 -29.20 33.43 14.02
C ASN A 84 -27.77 33.89 13.69
N ALA A 85 -27.59 35.20 13.48
CA ALA A 85 -26.33 35.88 13.16
C ALA A 85 -25.36 35.99 14.35
N ASN A 86 -25.44 35.06 15.31
CA ASN A 86 -24.64 35.08 16.52
C ASN A 86 -23.56 34.01 16.36
N SER A 87 -22.39 34.40 15.85
CA SER A 87 -21.24 33.50 15.79
C SER A 87 -20.78 33.20 17.22
N ILE A 88 -21.19 32.05 17.76
CA ILE A 88 -20.73 31.57 19.05
C ILE A 88 -19.31 31.02 18.84
N VAL A 89 -18.32 31.61 19.51
CA VAL A 89 -16.96 31.11 19.53
C VAL A 89 -16.91 29.91 20.48
N GLY A 90 -16.59 28.74 19.93
CA GLY A 90 -16.49 27.49 20.69
C GLY A 90 -15.15 26.80 20.52
N ARG A 91 -14.90 25.81 21.38
CA ARG A 91 -13.70 24.96 21.28
C ARG A 91 -13.83 24.05 20.07
N GLN A 92 -12.87 24.14 19.17
CA GLN A 92 -12.78 23.34 17.96
C GLN A 92 -11.55 22.44 18.00
N ARG A 93 -11.65 21.32 17.30
CA ARG A 93 -10.52 20.43 17.03
C ARG A 93 -10.36 20.31 15.53
N ALA A 94 -9.13 20.46 15.06
CA ALA A 94 -8.76 20.23 13.68
C ALA A 94 -7.67 19.16 13.61
N ILE A 95 -7.69 18.40 12.52
CA ILE A 95 -6.69 17.38 12.23
C ILE A 95 -6.10 17.73 10.86
N GLY A 96 -4.78 17.67 10.76
CA GLY A 96 -4.06 17.87 9.51
C GLY A 96 -2.87 16.93 9.40
N SER A 97 -2.13 17.06 8.32
CA SER A 97 -0.86 16.37 8.09
C SER A 97 0.29 17.37 8.09
N GLY A 98 1.49 16.86 8.30
CA GLY A 98 2.72 17.61 8.10
C GLY A 98 3.87 16.71 7.64
N PHE A 99 4.96 17.33 7.26
CA PHE A 99 6.17 16.66 6.81
C PHE A 99 7.36 17.12 7.65
N VAL A 100 8.13 16.16 8.17
CA VAL A 100 9.43 16.44 8.81
C VAL A 100 10.39 16.93 7.73
N ILE A 101 11.04 18.07 7.97
CA ILE A 101 12.01 18.67 7.06
C ILE A 101 13.43 18.69 7.62
N ASP A 102 13.60 18.39 8.91
CA ASP A 102 14.90 18.35 9.57
C ASP A 102 14.88 17.39 10.79
N GLU A 103 16.01 16.73 11.02
CA GLU A 103 16.22 15.78 12.11
C GLU A 103 16.04 16.42 13.49
N THR A 104 16.21 17.74 13.59
CA THR A 104 16.06 18.50 14.84
C THR A 104 14.60 18.72 15.25
N GLY A 105 13.63 18.42 14.37
CA GLY A 105 12.21 18.46 14.70
C GLY A 105 11.39 19.54 13.99
N TYR A 106 11.86 20.10 12.89
CA TYR A 106 11.07 21.05 12.10
C TYR A 106 10.10 20.31 11.18
N ILE A 107 8.85 20.76 11.17
CA ILE A 107 7.75 20.17 10.39
C ILE A 107 7.04 21.28 9.61
N VAL A 108 6.75 21.02 8.34
CA VAL A 108 5.92 21.89 7.50
C VAL A 108 4.50 21.37 7.42
N THR A 109 3.53 22.28 7.49
CA THR A 109 2.10 22.01 7.30
C THR A 109 1.42 23.20 6.65
N ASN A 110 0.11 23.10 6.41
CA ASN A 110 -0.66 24.22 5.90
C ASN A 110 -0.94 25.24 7.01
N ALA A 111 -0.92 26.54 6.67
CA ALA A 111 -1.21 27.61 7.62
C ALA A 111 -2.65 27.54 8.16
N HIS A 112 -3.60 27.11 7.33
CA HIS A 112 -4.99 26.93 7.78
C HIS A 112 -5.14 25.83 8.85
N VAL A 113 -4.28 24.82 8.87
CA VAL A 113 -4.34 23.72 9.86
C VAL A 113 -4.06 24.26 11.27
N VAL A 114 -3.11 25.17 11.41
CA VAL A 114 -2.66 25.71 12.69
C VAL A 114 -3.35 27.01 13.09
N ARG A 115 -4.32 27.47 12.30
CA ARG A 115 -5.02 28.74 12.53
C ARG A 115 -5.91 28.67 13.77
N GLY A 116 -5.78 29.64 14.67
CA GLY A 116 -6.57 29.67 15.91
C GLY A 116 -6.19 28.57 16.91
N ALA A 117 -5.06 27.89 16.72
CA ALA A 117 -4.55 26.86 17.62
C ALA A 117 -4.26 27.43 19.01
N GLU A 118 -4.94 26.93 20.03
CA GLU A 118 -4.56 27.13 21.44
C GLU A 118 -3.51 26.08 21.86
N ARG A 119 -3.67 24.85 21.37
CA ARG A 119 -2.77 23.74 21.61
C ARG A 119 -2.54 22.96 20.32
N LEU A 120 -1.26 22.76 20.02
CA LEU A 120 -0.76 22.05 18.86
C LEU A 120 0.00 20.80 19.33
N GLN A 121 -0.35 19.64 18.78
CA GLN A 121 0.30 18.37 19.06
C GLN A 121 0.61 17.67 17.74
N VAL A 122 1.73 16.97 17.71
CA VAL A 122 2.17 16.17 16.57
C VAL A 122 2.22 14.72 17.00
N VAL A 123 1.70 13.87 16.13
CA VAL A 123 1.63 12.44 16.27
C VAL A 123 2.74 11.88 15.40
N LEU A 124 3.83 11.44 16.03
CA LEU A 124 5.01 10.92 15.34
C LEU A 124 4.85 9.43 15.04
N PRO A 125 5.23 8.98 13.82
CA PRO A 125 5.31 7.57 13.52
C PRO A 125 6.42 6.92 14.36
N ASN A 126 6.21 5.67 14.75
CA ASN A 126 7.23 4.94 15.50
C ASN A 126 8.41 4.58 14.58
N PRO A 127 9.66 4.83 14.98
CA PRO A 127 10.83 4.45 14.19
C PRO A 127 11.08 2.93 14.20
N ASP A 128 10.53 2.20 15.17
CA ASP A 128 10.84 0.78 15.41
C ASP A 128 10.08 -0.21 14.49
N VAL A 129 9.51 0.25 13.37
CA VAL A 129 8.77 -0.62 12.41
C VAL A 129 9.69 -1.46 11.52
N GLU A 130 10.97 -1.54 11.85
CA GLU A 130 11.94 -2.27 11.03
C GLU A 130 11.74 -3.78 11.07
N ASN A 131 11.25 -4.40 12.15
CA ASN A 131 11.21 -5.88 12.20
C ASN A 131 10.12 -6.45 13.09
N SER A 132 8.84 -6.24 12.77
CA SER A 132 7.74 -7.17 13.11
C SER A 132 6.41 -6.63 12.60
N LEU A 133 5.59 -7.48 11.99
CA LEU A 133 4.17 -7.19 11.76
C LEU A 133 3.47 -6.79 13.07
N GLU A 134 3.95 -7.29 14.21
CA GLU A 134 3.54 -6.87 15.56
C GLU A 134 3.99 -5.45 15.97
N ALA A 135 5.09 -4.92 15.43
CA ALA A 135 5.53 -3.54 15.67
C ALA A 135 4.73 -2.54 14.82
N ALA A 136 4.35 -2.93 13.59
CA ALA A 136 3.37 -2.19 12.79
C ALA A 136 1.97 -2.15 13.46
N LEU A 137 1.65 -3.16 14.28
CA LEU A 137 0.43 -3.23 15.10
C LEU A 137 0.60 -2.60 16.50
N SER A 138 1.84 -2.41 16.97
CA SER A 138 2.17 -1.75 18.23
C SER A 138 1.98 -0.25 18.08
N THR A 139 0.72 0.14 18.21
CA THR A 139 0.15 1.49 18.08
C THR A 139 0.55 2.38 19.25
N ARG A 140 1.82 2.39 19.67
CA ARG A 140 2.27 3.34 20.68
C ARG A 140 2.64 4.63 19.99
N THR A 141 1.64 5.31 19.44
CA THR A 141 1.86 6.53 18.68
C THR A 141 2.36 7.63 19.60
N ARG A 142 3.54 8.17 19.31
CA ARG A 142 4.17 9.16 20.18
C ARG A 142 3.58 10.54 19.88
N VAL A 143 2.75 11.03 20.80
CA VAL A 143 2.17 12.37 20.73
C VAL A 143 3.07 13.35 21.47
N VAL A 144 3.53 14.40 20.78
CA VAL A 144 4.41 15.44 21.33
C VAL A 144 3.76 16.82 21.17
N PRO A 145 3.94 17.73 22.14
CA PRO A 145 3.57 19.12 21.93
C PRO A 145 4.45 19.74 20.84
N ALA A 146 3.88 20.68 20.11
CA ALA A 146 4.56 21.39 19.04
C ALA A 146 4.37 22.90 19.20
N GLN A 147 5.34 23.68 18.71
CA GLN A 147 5.32 25.14 18.74
C GLN A 147 5.33 25.69 17.31
N ILE A 148 4.58 26.76 17.07
CA ILE A 148 4.59 27.43 15.78
C ILE A 148 5.84 28.31 15.70
N VAL A 149 6.68 28.07 14.69
CA VAL A 149 7.91 28.84 14.44
C VAL A 149 7.62 30.01 13.50
N GLY A 150 6.80 29.78 12.47
CA GLY A 150 6.46 30.79 11.48
C GLY A 150 5.27 30.38 10.63
N VAL A 151 4.57 31.38 10.07
CA VAL A 151 3.39 31.20 9.22
C VAL A 151 3.45 32.18 8.07
N SER A 152 3.21 31.71 6.84
CA SER A 152 2.90 32.53 5.67
C SER A 152 1.45 32.26 5.26
N ARG A 153 0.62 33.30 5.28
CA ARG A 153 -0.80 33.19 4.91
C ARG A 153 -0.97 33.20 3.39
N GLU A 154 -0.07 33.87 2.69
CA GLU A 154 -0.06 34.02 1.23
C GLU A 154 0.22 32.69 0.55
N LEU A 155 1.13 31.89 1.11
CA LEU A 155 1.49 30.57 0.61
C LEU A 155 0.70 29.44 1.27
N ASP A 156 -0.13 29.77 2.28
CA ASP A 156 -0.82 28.81 3.14
C ASP A 156 0.15 27.78 3.78
N LEU A 157 1.30 28.23 4.25
CA LEU A 157 2.32 27.38 4.88
C LEU A 157 2.62 27.78 6.33
N ALA A 158 2.88 26.79 7.17
CA ALA A 158 3.37 26.98 8.52
C ALA A 158 4.52 26.02 8.83
N VAL A 159 5.49 26.52 9.60
CA VAL A 159 6.58 25.74 10.16
C VAL A 159 6.32 25.58 11.65
N VAL A 160 6.37 24.34 12.13
CA VAL A 160 6.22 23.99 13.54
C VAL A 160 7.43 23.20 14.02
N LYS A 161 7.76 23.31 15.31
CA LYS A 161 8.88 22.64 15.96
C LYS A 161 8.39 21.70 17.03
N VAL A 162 8.94 20.49 17.06
CA VAL A 162 8.73 19.51 18.13
C VAL A 162 10.04 19.18 18.83
N ASP A 163 9.98 18.92 20.13
CA ASP A 163 11.12 18.46 20.92
C ASP A 163 10.99 16.95 21.15
N ALA A 164 11.45 16.22 20.14
CA ALA A 164 11.14 14.81 19.97
C ALA A 164 12.36 13.88 19.94
N GLY A 165 13.58 14.40 20.10
CA GLY A 165 14.81 13.67 19.75
C GLY A 165 15.05 13.71 18.24
N LYS A 166 15.92 12.82 17.74
CA LYS A 166 16.26 12.74 16.33
C LYS A 166 15.07 12.19 15.53
N LEU A 167 14.52 13.01 14.64
CA LEU A 167 13.51 12.62 13.66
C LEU A 167 14.17 12.02 12.39
N PRO A 168 13.42 11.23 11.58
CA PRO A 168 13.93 10.61 10.36
C PRO A 168 14.31 11.61 9.27
#